data_AF-A0A0F9QSE4-F1
#
_entry.id   AF-A0A0F9QSE4-F1
#
_cell.length_a   1.000
_cell.length_b   1.000
_cell.length_c   1.000
_cell.angle_alpha   90.00
_cell.angle_beta   90.00
_cell.angle_gamma   90.00
#
_symmetry.space_group_name_H-M   'P 1'
#
loop_
_entity.id
_entity.type
_entity.pdbx_description
1 polymer ?
#
loop_
_entity_poly.entity_id
_entity_poly.type
_entity_poly.pdbx_seq_one_letter_code
_entity_poly.pdbx_strand_id
1 'polypeptide(L)'
;MERGNGRRDSSPPKALKILWVSDAPWHSTGYGITTEHITQRMARDGHKMFVFAPGAFQQGSVRLGPNLTVLSSEFGDDRWGNQSLHYHIDGVKPDLIITWLDCQGLGEYGWTAIPTYMWAPIDTWPVQADERAILGRAQRLLVPSTWGQGVLSAQDIHSTYLPCGIDLEAYDVSAADRGRWRSQLGPELDDDTFLIGMVGLNSGAPDRKGYGFAFDIIKAFAASHEKVRAYIHTNYHGDGVAINLQDLRHEMEMEDLIYFVRPFGPLGAPVEYMRGAYNAFDVFLHCGNGEGFGLPVAEAQACGTPVVANACSSVTELLGPGSVPCQPLGDMMLQPCTRVALPSVQNMLEGLETAYGCWRDGRVDRQEVRAGILHLDRDAIYERDWRAVLQDVPQPLDYSAAGPKKLMLAAGMGEKQGYIHHDREKLWPHIEVAHDLEEFPWPWQDDSWDYIEFSDCLEHLRSNATAVLDELWRILKPGGYVYIHTAEAGSWQLNMDPTHAQGFYIDSFDYYDPATRRGQAYSYSLRKWRVVRKTRDDGGLAFVLQPRKEALVPA
;
A
#
# COMPACT_ATOMS: atom_id res chain seq x y z
N MET A 1 12.87 -5.54 -45.81
CA MET A 1 12.75 -6.89 -45.20
C MET A 1 11.99 -6.74 -43.91
N GLU A 2 11.11 -7.69 -43.64
CA GLU A 2 9.84 -7.58 -42.93
C GLU A 2 9.89 -7.00 -41.51
N ARG A 3 9.00 -6.02 -41.25
CA ARG A 3 8.52 -5.67 -39.91
C ARG A 3 7.49 -6.72 -39.51
N GLY A 4 7.81 -7.53 -38.50
CA GLY A 4 6.86 -8.48 -37.92
C GLY A 4 5.68 -7.75 -37.30
N ASN A 5 4.54 -7.80 -38.00
CA ASN A 5 3.23 -7.43 -37.45
C ASN A 5 2.84 -8.50 -36.43
N GLY A 6 3.23 -8.29 -35.16
CA GLY A 6 2.64 -9.01 -34.04
C GLY A 6 1.17 -8.63 -33.98
N ARG A 7 0.29 -9.50 -34.48
CA ARG A 7 -1.14 -9.44 -34.20
C ARG A 7 -1.30 -9.42 -32.68
N ARG A 8 -1.74 -8.29 -32.12
CA ARG A 8 -2.30 -8.26 -30.76
C ARG A 8 -3.46 -9.23 -30.78
N ASP A 9 -3.31 -10.34 -30.09
CA ASP A 9 -4.37 -11.31 -29.91
C ASP A 9 -5.54 -10.59 -29.22
N SER A 10 -6.67 -10.47 -29.91
CA SER A 10 -7.86 -9.75 -29.46
C SER A 10 -8.76 -10.62 -28.58
N SER A 11 -8.19 -11.65 -27.97
CA SER A 11 -8.84 -12.47 -26.95
C SER A 11 -9.19 -11.56 -25.77
N PRO A 12 -10.44 -11.55 -25.26
CA PRO A 12 -10.73 -10.84 -24.02
C PRO A 12 -9.78 -11.33 -22.92
N PRO A 13 -9.29 -10.43 -22.05
CA PRO A 13 -8.37 -10.83 -20.99
C PRO A 13 -9.00 -11.95 -20.17
N LYS A 14 -8.19 -12.95 -19.79
CA LYS A 14 -8.63 -14.06 -18.95
C LYS A 14 -9.35 -13.48 -17.73
N ALA A 15 -10.60 -13.90 -17.50
CA ALA A 15 -11.32 -13.48 -16.30
C ALA A 15 -10.54 -13.97 -15.06
N LEU A 16 -10.28 -13.06 -14.13
CA LEU A 16 -9.47 -13.30 -12.93
C LEU A 16 -10.34 -13.16 -11.70
N LYS A 17 -10.03 -13.92 -10.66
CA LYS A 17 -10.49 -13.69 -9.30
C LYS A 17 -9.47 -12.82 -8.58
N ILE A 18 -9.80 -11.57 -8.30
CA ILE A 18 -8.85 -10.61 -7.74
C ILE A 18 -9.26 -10.27 -6.31
N LEU A 19 -8.31 -10.40 -5.38
CA LEU A 19 -8.45 -9.89 -4.02
C LEU A 19 -7.75 -8.52 -3.92
N TRP A 20 -8.56 -7.47 -3.83
CA TRP A 20 -8.14 -6.08 -3.66
C TRP A 20 -8.10 -5.72 -2.17
N VAL A 21 -6.97 -5.26 -1.67
CA VAL A 21 -6.74 -4.94 -0.25
C VAL A 21 -6.57 -3.43 -0.11
N SER A 22 -7.62 -2.72 0.35
CA SER A 22 -7.65 -1.26 0.47
C SER A 22 -8.87 -0.79 1.26
N ASP A 23 -9.02 0.52 1.49
CA ASP A 23 -10.23 1.11 2.06
C ASP A 23 -11.49 0.70 1.27
N ALA A 24 -12.62 0.64 1.97
CA ALA A 24 -13.88 0.30 1.33
C ALA A 24 -14.28 1.32 0.24
N PRO A 25 -14.96 0.88 -0.84
CA PRO A 25 -15.42 1.75 -1.94
C PRO A 25 -16.29 2.94 -1.55
N TRP A 26 -16.91 2.92 -0.36
CA TRP A 26 -17.77 4.02 0.12
C TRP A 26 -17.04 4.99 1.07
N HIS A 27 -15.76 4.75 1.37
CA HIS A 27 -14.96 5.70 2.14
C HIS A 27 -14.52 6.85 1.23
N SER A 28 -14.74 8.08 1.69
CA SER A 28 -14.37 9.32 0.98
C SER A 28 -12.87 9.67 1.11
N THR A 29 -12.02 8.66 1.31
CA THR A 29 -10.56 8.79 1.34
C THR A 29 -9.99 8.60 -0.06
N GLY A 30 -8.74 9.01 -0.28
CA GLY A 30 -8.09 8.73 -1.56
C GLY A 30 -7.96 7.23 -1.86
N TYR A 31 -7.80 6.40 -0.83
CA TYR A 31 -7.81 4.95 -0.97
C TYR A 31 -9.19 4.43 -1.39
N GLY A 32 -10.27 4.88 -0.73
CA GLY A 32 -11.63 4.43 -1.00
C GLY A 32 -12.15 4.88 -2.37
N ILE A 33 -11.95 6.16 -2.73
CA ILE A 33 -12.31 6.71 -4.05
C ILE A 33 -11.63 5.91 -5.16
N THR A 34 -10.33 5.68 -5.03
CA THR A 34 -9.56 4.92 -6.02
C THR A 34 -10.03 3.46 -6.11
N THR A 35 -10.27 2.83 -4.95
CA THR A 35 -10.80 1.47 -4.87
C THR A 35 -12.16 1.34 -5.55
N GLU A 36 -13.06 2.29 -5.34
CA GLU A 36 -14.38 2.31 -5.98
C GLU A 36 -14.27 2.24 -7.49
N HIS A 37 -13.54 3.18 -8.09
CA HIS A 37 -13.59 3.35 -9.53
C HIS A 37 -12.79 2.27 -10.27
N ILE A 38 -11.68 1.77 -9.68
CA ILE A 38 -10.88 0.69 -10.27
C ILE A 38 -11.61 -0.66 -10.17
N THR A 39 -12.09 -1.02 -8.98
CA THR A 39 -12.71 -2.35 -8.78
C THR A 39 -14.02 -2.48 -9.55
N GLN A 40 -14.78 -1.41 -9.70
CA GLN A 40 -15.96 -1.41 -10.58
C GLN A 40 -15.61 -1.63 -12.05
N ARG A 41 -14.55 -1.01 -12.56
CA ARG A 41 -14.12 -1.21 -13.96
C ARG A 41 -13.61 -2.63 -14.19
N MET A 42 -12.82 -3.17 -13.26
CA MET A 42 -12.39 -4.58 -13.33
C MET A 42 -13.59 -5.55 -13.28
N ALA A 43 -14.58 -5.26 -12.45
CA ALA A 43 -15.80 -6.06 -12.40
C ALA A 43 -16.62 -6.00 -13.71
N ARG A 44 -16.65 -4.84 -14.39
CA ARG A 44 -17.28 -4.65 -15.71
C ARG A 44 -16.53 -5.39 -16.81
N ASP A 45 -15.21 -5.51 -16.70
CA ASP A 45 -14.37 -6.32 -17.59
C ASP A 45 -14.53 -7.84 -17.39
N GLY A 46 -15.35 -8.25 -16.41
CA GLY A 46 -15.66 -9.66 -16.15
C GLY A 46 -14.76 -10.31 -15.09
N HIS A 47 -13.83 -9.57 -14.48
CA HIS A 47 -13.09 -10.07 -13.32
C HIS A 47 -14.01 -10.20 -12.10
N LYS A 48 -13.76 -11.19 -11.26
CA LYS A 48 -14.47 -11.42 -10.01
C LYS A 48 -13.70 -10.75 -8.87
N MET A 49 -14.21 -9.62 -8.42
CA MET A 49 -13.57 -8.73 -7.46
C MET A 49 -14.01 -9.02 -6.02
N PHE A 50 -13.03 -9.16 -5.15
CA PHE A 50 -13.19 -9.21 -3.71
C PHE A 50 -12.41 -8.06 -3.08
N VAL A 51 -13.04 -7.18 -2.33
CA VAL A 51 -12.35 -6.08 -1.63
C VAL A 51 -12.24 -6.44 -0.16
N PHE A 52 -11.04 -6.70 0.33
CA PHE A 52 -10.75 -6.78 1.75
C PHE A 52 -10.49 -5.37 2.28
N ALA A 53 -11.35 -4.90 3.18
CA ALA A 53 -11.37 -3.49 3.60
C ALA A 53 -11.08 -3.31 5.10
N PRO A 54 -9.80 -3.11 5.48
CA PRO A 54 -9.41 -2.85 6.87
C PRO A 54 -10.24 -1.75 7.53
N GLY A 55 -10.82 -2.07 8.69
CA GLY A 55 -11.61 -1.14 9.51
C GLY A 55 -13.00 -0.79 8.96
N ALA A 56 -13.44 -1.36 7.82
CA ALA A 56 -14.71 -0.98 7.21
C ALA A 56 -15.94 -1.55 7.93
N PHE A 57 -15.92 -2.84 8.28
CA PHE A 57 -16.96 -3.48 9.08
C PHE A 57 -16.49 -4.82 9.67
N GLN A 58 -17.07 -5.18 10.81
CA GLN A 58 -16.55 -6.26 11.64
C GLN A 58 -17.00 -7.66 11.21
N GLN A 59 -18.18 -7.80 10.57
CA GLN A 59 -18.74 -9.11 10.26
C GLN A 59 -19.51 -9.12 8.94
N GLY A 60 -19.48 -10.27 8.25
CA GLY A 60 -20.26 -10.53 7.05
C GLY A 60 -19.55 -10.13 5.76
N SER A 61 -20.34 -9.82 4.74
CA SER A 61 -19.84 -9.32 3.46
C SER A 61 -20.92 -8.46 2.79
N VAL A 62 -20.50 -7.49 1.99
CA VAL A 62 -21.40 -6.61 1.25
C VAL A 62 -21.25 -6.89 -0.23
N ARG A 63 -22.33 -7.33 -0.87
CA ARG A 63 -22.35 -7.53 -2.33
C ARG A 63 -22.79 -6.24 -3.02
N LEU A 64 -21.87 -5.58 -3.72
CA LEU A 64 -22.15 -4.35 -4.47
C LEU A 64 -22.58 -4.63 -5.92
N GLY A 65 -22.35 -5.84 -6.42
CA GLY A 65 -22.75 -6.24 -7.77
C GLY A 65 -22.60 -7.74 -8.04
N PRO A 66 -22.85 -8.19 -9.28
CA PRO A 66 -22.70 -9.60 -9.62
C PRO A 66 -21.27 -10.12 -9.40
N ASN A 67 -20.28 -9.26 -9.67
CA ASN A 67 -18.85 -9.55 -9.66
C ASN A 67 -18.04 -8.76 -8.62
N LEU A 68 -18.68 -8.06 -7.68
CA LEU A 68 -18.00 -7.24 -6.68
C LEU A 68 -18.57 -7.48 -5.28
N THR A 69 -17.70 -7.98 -4.40
CA THR A 69 -18.02 -8.26 -2.99
C THR A 69 -16.97 -7.60 -2.09
N VAL A 70 -17.41 -6.88 -1.08
CA VAL A 70 -16.55 -6.35 -0.01
C VAL A 70 -16.60 -7.33 1.17
N LEU A 71 -15.43 -7.69 1.69
CA LEU A 71 -15.20 -8.65 2.76
C LEU A 71 -14.89 -7.91 4.07
N SER A 72 -15.32 -8.48 5.19
CA SER A 72 -14.99 -7.97 6.53
C SER A 72 -13.49 -8.05 6.80
N SER A 73 -12.98 -7.20 7.68
CA SER A 73 -11.56 -7.17 8.03
C SER A 73 -11.24 -7.45 9.49
N GLU A 74 -12.23 -7.63 10.35
CA GLU A 74 -12.01 -7.75 11.80
C GLU A 74 -12.40 -9.15 12.30
N PHE A 75 -11.38 -9.97 12.60
CA PHE A 75 -11.51 -11.22 13.34
C PHE A 75 -10.73 -11.15 14.68
N GLY A 76 -10.79 -10.01 15.37
CA GLY A 76 -10.11 -9.82 16.65
C GLY A 76 -8.58 -9.75 16.56
N ASP A 77 -8.03 -9.32 15.42
CA ASP A 77 -6.60 -9.21 15.13
C ASP A 77 -6.08 -7.75 15.17
N ASP A 78 -5.11 -7.39 14.33
CA ASP A 78 -4.55 -6.04 14.29
C ASP A 78 -5.44 -5.05 13.51
N ARG A 79 -5.17 -3.74 13.64
CA ARG A 79 -5.96 -2.69 12.99
C ARG A 79 -6.02 -2.79 11.45
N TRP A 80 -5.14 -3.58 10.85
CA TRP A 80 -5.04 -3.77 9.40
C TRP A 80 -5.64 -5.10 8.93
N GLY A 81 -6.09 -5.94 9.86
CA GLY A 81 -6.72 -7.23 9.56
C GLY A 81 -5.73 -8.26 8.98
N ASN A 82 -4.44 -8.20 9.36
CA ASN A 82 -3.40 -9.05 8.76
C ASN A 82 -3.66 -10.56 8.95
N GLN A 83 -4.26 -10.99 10.06
CA GLN A 83 -4.59 -12.41 10.27
C GLN A 83 -5.84 -12.78 9.47
N SER A 84 -6.84 -11.91 9.51
CA SER A 84 -8.10 -12.00 8.75
C SER A 84 -7.88 -12.13 7.25
N LEU A 85 -6.86 -11.43 6.72
CA LEU A 85 -6.48 -11.48 5.32
C LEU A 85 -6.14 -12.91 4.87
N HIS A 86 -5.40 -13.68 5.68
CA HIS A 86 -5.04 -15.07 5.35
C HIS A 86 -6.27 -15.97 5.20
N TYR A 87 -7.26 -15.82 6.10
CA TYR A 87 -8.52 -16.55 6.00
C TYR A 87 -9.28 -16.23 4.71
N HIS A 88 -9.29 -14.96 4.30
CA HIS A 88 -9.92 -14.57 3.05
C HIS A 88 -9.15 -15.05 1.83
N ILE A 89 -7.81 -15.07 1.87
CA ILE A 89 -6.99 -15.64 0.80
C ILE A 89 -7.34 -17.12 0.59
N ASP A 90 -7.43 -17.90 1.66
CA ASP A 90 -7.73 -19.33 1.57
C ASP A 90 -9.19 -19.62 1.17
N GLY A 91 -10.14 -18.84 1.68
CA GLY A 91 -11.55 -18.98 1.31
C GLY A 91 -11.85 -18.51 -0.13
N VAL A 92 -11.23 -17.41 -0.56
CA VAL A 92 -11.44 -16.84 -1.90
C VAL A 92 -10.67 -17.63 -2.95
N LYS A 93 -9.43 -18.07 -2.65
CA LYS A 93 -8.46 -18.64 -3.60
C LYS A 93 -8.31 -17.74 -4.84
N PRO A 94 -7.82 -16.48 -4.68
CA PRO A 94 -7.68 -15.54 -5.78
C PRO A 94 -6.60 -15.97 -6.79
N ASP A 95 -6.74 -15.51 -8.03
CA ASP A 95 -5.70 -15.62 -9.06
C ASP A 95 -4.64 -14.51 -8.92
N LEU A 96 -5.00 -13.40 -8.27
CA LEU A 96 -4.15 -12.22 -8.07
C LEU A 96 -4.57 -11.49 -6.78
N ILE A 97 -3.59 -11.02 -6.02
CA ILE A 97 -3.81 -10.07 -4.91
C ILE A 97 -3.25 -8.71 -5.31
N ILE A 98 -4.04 -7.65 -5.15
CA ILE A 98 -3.61 -6.27 -5.37
C ILE A 98 -3.80 -5.48 -4.08
N THR A 99 -2.77 -4.80 -3.58
CA THR A 99 -2.89 -3.90 -2.43
C THR A 99 -2.84 -2.44 -2.86
N TRP A 100 -3.67 -1.60 -2.23
CA TRP A 100 -3.65 -0.14 -2.38
C TRP A 100 -3.77 0.51 -0.99
N LEU A 101 -2.67 0.48 -0.24
CA LEU A 101 -2.52 0.99 1.14
C LEU A 101 -1.05 1.32 1.42
N ASP A 102 -0.81 2.00 2.53
CA ASP A 102 0.53 2.18 3.09
C ASP A 102 1.15 0.82 3.44
N CYS A 103 2.35 0.55 2.91
CA CYS A 103 2.95 -0.78 3.02
C CYS A 103 3.30 -1.19 4.45
N GLN A 104 3.47 -0.25 5.38
CA GLN A 104 3.68 -0.53 6.80
C GLN A 104 2.50 -1.25 7.45
N GLY A 105 1.29 -1.16 6.88
CA GLY A 105 0.12 -1.92 7.33
C GLY A 105 0.08 -3.37 6.84
N LEU A 106 0.92 -3.72 5.85
CA LEU A 106 0.84 -4.96 5.08
C LEU A 106 1.85 -6.02 5.61
N GLY A 107 1.82 -6.27 6.91
CA GLY A 107 2.74 -7.19 7.59
C GLY A 107 2.70 -8.63 7.04
N GLU A 108 1.51 -9.10 6.69
CA GLU A 108 1.26 -10.46 6.19
C GLU A 108 1.17 -10.57 4.66
N TYR A 109 1.28 -9.44 3.96
CA TYR A 109 1.19 -9.40 2.51
C TYR A 109 2.42 -10.02 1.83
N GLY A 110 2.17 -10.66 0.68
CA GLY A 110 3.20 -11.23 -0.19
C GLY A 110 3.72 -12.60 0.26
N TRP A 111 3.24 -13.11 1.39
CA TRP A 111 3.64 -14.44 1.88
C TRP A 111 2.90 -15.61 1.24
N THR A 112 2.16 -15.40 0.15
CA THR A 112 1.32 -16.41 -0.50
C THR A 112 1.94 -16.98 -1.78
N ALA A 113 1.38 -18.10 -2.28
CA ALA A 113 1.63 -18.62 -3.63
C ALA A 113 1.19 -17.68 -4.73
N ILE A 114 0.14 -16.93 -4.42
CA ILE A 114 -0.66 -16.21 -5.39
C ILE A 114 0.14 -14.98 -5.82
N PRO A 115 0.18 -14.66 -7.12
CA PRO A 115 0.76 -13.42 -7.60
C PRO A 115 0.28 -12.21 -6.81
N THR A 116 1.21 -11.33 -6.45
CA THR A 116 0.94 -10.16 -5.59
C THR A 116 1.44 -8.87 -6.24
N TYR A 117 0.53 -7.93 -6.49
CA TYR A 117 0.84 -6.60 -7.00
C TYR A 117 0.63 -5.56 -5.92
N MET A 118 1.69 -4.86 -5.53
CA MET A 118 1.57 -3.79 -4.55
C MET A 118 1.50 -2.46 -5.27
N TRP A 119 0.43 -1.71 -5.09
CA TRP A 119 0.36 -0.31 -5.45
C TRP A 119 0.66 0.52 -4.22
N ALA A 120 1.89 1.03 -4.14
CA ALA A 120 2.43 1.69 -2.95
C ALA A 120 2.52 3.20 -3.16
N PRO A 121 1.78 4.02 -2.40
CA PRO A 121 2.05 5.45 -2.34
C PRO A 121 3.34 5.68 -1.56
N ILE A 122 4.34 6.26 -2.23
CA ILE A 122 5.61 6.65 -1.61
C ILE A 122 5.59 8.16 -1.40
N ASP A 123 5.70 8.59 -0.15
CA ASP A 123 5.51 9.97 0.30
C ASP A 123 6.64 10.47 1.21
N THR A 124 7.62 9.61 1.53
CA THR A 124 8.78 9.91 2.37
C THR A 124 10.07 9.38 1.75
N TRP A 125 11.23 9.84 2.22
CA TRP A 125 12.54 9.37 1.75
C TRP A 125 13.62 9.38 2.86
N PRO A 126 14.60 8.46 2.86
CA PRO A 126 14.65 7.26 2.03
C PRO A 126 13.66 6.19 2.53
N VAL A 127 13.31 5.25 1.66
CA VAL A 127 12.56 4.04 2.05
C VAL A 127 13.44 3.20 2.98
N GLN A 128 12.92 2.93 4.17
CA GLN A 128 13.66 2.23 5.23
C GLN A 128 13.79 0.73 4.95
N ALA A 129 14.68 0.05 5.68
CA ALA A 129 14.94 -1.37 5.49
C ALA A 129 13.68 -2.24 5.68
N ASP A 130 12.87 -1.95 6.69
CA ASP A 130 11.62 -2.68 6.97
C ASP A 130 10.60 -2.50 5.85
N GLU A 131 10.47 -1.25 5.38
CA GLU A 131 9.57 -0.89 4.29
C GLU A 131 10.01 -1.56 2.98
N ARG A 132 11.31 -1.47 2.66
CA ARG A 132 11.93 -2.17 1.53
C ARG A 132 11.68 -3.68 1.61
N ALA A 133 11.74 -4.27 2.81
CA ALA A 133 11.49 -5.68 2.98
C ALA A 133 10.04 -6.06 2.67
N ILE A 134 9.07 -5.20 2.95
CA ILE A 134 7.66 -5.41 2.61
C ILE A 134 7.44 -5.22 1.10
N LEU A 135 7.95 -4.10 0.54
CA LEU A 135 7.87 -3.80 -0.89
C LEU A 135 8.48 -4.93 -1.73
N GLY A 136 9.61 -5.49 -1.29
CA GLY A 136 10.30 -6.60 -1.94
C GLY A 136 9.59 -7.96 -1.91
N ARG A 137 8.42 -8.06 -1.27
CA ARG A 137 7.54 -9.25 -1.33
C ARG A 137 6.57 -9.19 -2.50
N ALA A 138 6.30 -8.00 -3.04
CA ALA A 138 5.43 -7.86 -4.19
C ALA A 138 6.12 -8.41 -5.44
N GLN A 139 5.40 -9.21 -6.21
CA GLN A 139 5.89 -9.66 -7.52
C GLN A 139 5.93 -8.53 -8.54
N ARG A 140 5.03 -7.56 -8.41
CA ARG A 140 5.06 -6.31 -9.15
C ARG A 140 4.78 -5.15 -8.21
N LEU A 141 5.66 -4.15 -8.24
CA LEU A 141 5.48 -2.90 -7.51
C LEU A 141 4.98 -1.83 -8.49
N LEU A 142 3.83 -1.25 -8.17
CA LEU A 142 3.20 -0.13 -8.86
C LEU A 142 3.32 1.10 -7.94
N VAL A 143 3.51 2.28 -8.52
CA VAL A 143 3.60 3.54 -7.76
C VAL A 143 2.78 4.64 -8.42
N PRO A 144 2.01 5.43 -7.64
CA PRO A 144 1.11 6.43 -8.19
C PRO A 144 1.80 7.72 -8.63
N SER A 145 3.07 7.92 -8.28
CA SER A 145 3.82 9.13 -8.60
C SER A 145 5.18 8.83 -9.23
N THR A 146 5.63 9.68 -10.14
CA THR A 146 6.98 9.59 -10.72
C THR A 146 8.05 10.00 -9.71
N TRP A 147 7.72 10.91 -8.79
CA TRP A 147 8.56 11.21 -7.63
C TRP A 147 8.80 9.96 -6.77
N GLY A 148 7.73 9.23 -6.41
CA GLY A 148 7.83 7.99 -5.65
C GLY A 148 8.63 6.91 -6.40
N GLN A 149 8.43 6.80 -7.71
CA GLN A 149 9.26 5.95 -8.57
C GLN A 149 10.74 6.33 -8.51
N GLY A 150 11.05 7.64 -8.48
CA GLY A 150 12.40 8.17 -8.35
C GLY A 150 13.06 7.81 -7.02
N VAL A 151 12.33 7.92 -5.90
CA VAL A 151 12.81 7.51 -4.57
C VAL A 151 13.17 6.03 -4.55
N LEU A 152 12.30 5.18 -5.09
CA LEU A 152 12.56 3.73 -5.20
C LEU A 152 13.75 3.42 -6.10
N SER A 153 13.84 4.09 -7.26
CA SER A 153 14.91 3.88 -8.23
C SER A 153 16.28 4.30 -7.68
N ALA A 154 16.35 5.37 -6.88
CA ALA A 154 17.57 5.79 -6.17
C ALA A 154 18.07 4.76 -5.15
N GLN A 155 17.25 3.75 -4.87
CA GLN A 155 17.48 2.68 -3.92
C GLN A 155 17.48 1.29 -4.58
N ASP A 156 17.60 1.24 -5.91
CA ASP A 156 17.59 0.05 -6.76
C ASP A 156 16.32 -0.81 -6.65
N ILE A 157 15.19 -0.19 -6.30
CA ILE A 157 13.89 -0.84 -6.23
C ILE A 157 13.13 -0.54 -7.52
N HIS A 158 12.95 -1.56 -8.36
CA HIS A 158 12.22 -1.42 -9.61
C HIS A 158 10.71 -1.33 -9.38
N SER A 159 10.06 -0.32 -9.98
CA SER A 159 8.61 -0.13 -9.91
C SER A 159 8.04 0.42 -11.22
N THR A 160 6.73 0.21 -11.43
CA THR A 160 5.98 0.71 -12.59
C THR A 160 5.12 1.90 -12.16
N TYR A 161 5.26 3.03 -12.85
CA TYR A 161 4.40 4.18 -12.65
C TYR A 161 2.96 3.87 -13.10
N LEU A 162 1.99 4.12 -12.23
CA LEU A 162 0.56 3.89 -12.45
C LEU A 162 -0.25 4.90 -11.61
N PRO A 163 -0.66 6.05 -12.15
CA PRO A 163 -1.34 7.10 -11.38
C PRO A 163 -2.76 6.71 -10.96
N CYS A 164 -3.29 7.34 -9.91
CA CYS A 164 -4.64 7.05 -9.41
C CYS A 164 -5.74 7.40 -10.42
N GLY A 165 -5.58 8.55 -11.08
CA GLY A 165 -6.58 9.13 -11.97
C GLY A 165 -7.62 9.98 -11.25
N ILE A 166 -8.32 10.82 -12.02
CA ILE A 166 -9.34 11.78 -11.56
C ILE A 166 -10.61 11.61 -12.38
N ASP A 167 -11.76 11.80 -11.74
CA ASP A 167 -13.05 11.89 -12.40
C ASP A 167 -13.23 13.25 -13.07
N LEU A 168 -12.71 13.40 -14.29
CA LEU A 168 -12.78 14.66 -15.03
C LEU A 168 -14.19 15.02 -15.51
N GLU A 169 -15.13 14.07 -15.50
CA GLU A 169 -16.54 14.32 -15.77
C GLU A 169 -17.22 14.92 -14.52
N ALA A 170 -16.94 14.39 -13.33
CA ALA A 170 -17.54 14.89 -12.10
C ALA A 170 -16.85 16.15 -11.55
N TYR A 171 -15.57 16.35 -11.82
CA TYR A 171 -14.84 17.57 -11.48
C TYR A 171 -14.56 18.38 -12.75
N ASP A 172 -15.36 19.41 -12.96
CA ASP A 172 -15.29 20.31 -14.11
C ASP A 172 -15.32 21.79 -13.72
N VAL A 173 -14.94 22.65 -14.66
CA VAL A 173 -15.03 24.11 -14.50
C VAL A 173 -16.48 24.53 -14.67
N SER A 174 -17.12 25.01 -13.59
CA SER A 174 -18.50 25.50 -13.61
C SER A 174 -18.59 26.91 -13.06
N ALA A 175 -18.89 27.86 -13.96
CA ALA A 175 -19.10 29.26 -13.57
C ALA A 175 -20.52 29.54 -13.06
N ALA A 176 -21.51 28.73 -13.47
CA ALA A 176 -22.93 29.04 -13.29
C ALA A 176 -23.41 29.03 -11.82
N ASP A 177 -22.63 28.44 -10.91
CA ASP A 177 -23.01 28.23 -9.51
C ASP A 177 -22.02 28.81 -8.49
N ARG A 178 -21.01 29.58 -8.91
CA ARG A 178 -19.94 30.06 -8.01
C ARG A 178 -20.48 30.84 -6.81
N GLY A 179 -21.29 31.87 -7.04
CA GLY A 179 -21.88 32.69 -5.97
C GLY A 179 -22.80 31.90 -5.03
N ARG A 180 -23.53 30.91 -5.56
CA ARG A 180 -24.32 29.96 -4.76
C ARG A 180 -23.41 29.17 -3.82
N TRP A 181 -22.34 28.57 -4.33
CA TRP A 181 -21.44 27.76 -3.53
C TRP A 181 -20.73 28.60 -2.47
N ARG A 182 -20.25 29.80 -2.82
CA ARG A 182 -19.65 30.73 -1.85
C ARG A 182 -20.61 31.03 -0.70
N SER A 183 -21.89 31.29 -0.99
CA SER A 183 -22.92 31.48 0.05
C SER A 183 -23.17 30.24 0.93
N GLN A 184 -22.90 29.03 0.42
CA GLN A 184 -23.02 27.78 1.20
C GLN A 184 -21.81 27.49 2.07
N LEU A 185 -20.61 27.93 1.66
CA LEU A 185 -19.36 27.65 2.36
C LEU A 185 -19.14 28.53 3.60
N GLY A 186 -19.63 29.77 3.57
CA GLY A 186 -19.44 30.71 4.68
C GLY A 186 -20.30 31.96 4.54
N PRO A 187 -20.54 32.68 5.65
CA PRO A 187 -21.17 34.00 5.59
C PRO A 187 -20.25 34.97 4.84
N GLU A 188 -20.85 35.96 4.16
CA GLU A 188 -20.11 37.10 3.56
C GLU A 188 -19.09 36.74 2.46
N LEU A 189 -19.19 35.55 1.86
CA LEU A 189 -18.38 35.16 0.71
C LEU A 189 -19.00 35.68 -0.60
N ASP A 190 -18.68 36.91 -0.95
CA ASP A 190 -19.00 37.52 -2.25
C ASP A 190 -17.86 37.31 -3.27
N ASP A 191 -18.05 37.77 -4.51
CA ASP A 191 -17.06 37.67 -5.59
C ASP A 191 -15.87 38.64 -5.40
N ASP A 192 -15.98 39.65 -4.52
CA ASP A 192 -14.90 40.57 -4.16
C ASP A 192 -14.00 40.01 -3.04
N THR A 193 -14.36 38.88 -2.46
CA THR A 193 -13.59 38.22 -1.41
C THR A 193 -12.58 37.26 -2.05
N PHE A 194 -11.33 37.26 -1.60
CA PHE A 194 -10.37 36.22 -1.99
C PHE A 194 -10.51 35.01 -1.08
N LEU A 195 -10.97 33.88 -1.64
CA LEU A 195 -11.25 32.65 -0.89
C LEU A 195 -10.13 31.61 -1.08
N ILE A 196 -9.44 31.32 0.02
CA ILE A 196 -8.44 30.26 0.12
C ILE A 196 -9.15 28.95 0.50
N GLY A 197 -9.01 27.91 -0.32
CA GLY A 197 -9.56 26.58 -0.03
C GLY A 197 -8.50 25.60 0.42
N MET A 198 -8.84 24.72 1.35
CA MET A 198 -8.00 23.59 1.77
C MET A 198 -8.84 22.34 1.99
N VAL A 199 -8.38 21.19 1.53
CA VAL A 199 -9.08 19.90 1.65
C VAL A 199 -8.07 18.83 2.06
N GLY A 200 -8.39 18.07 3.12
CA GLY A 200 -7.51 17.00 3.59
C GLY A 200 -8.00 16.33 4.87
N LEU A 201 -7.48 15.13 5.15
CA LEU A 201 -7.72 14.44 6.42
C LEU A 201 -6.87 15.07 7.54
N ASN A 202 -7.52 15.43 8.64
CA ASN A 202 -6.84 15.82 9.89
C ASN A 202 -6.62 14.57 10.74
N SER A 203 -5.47 13.93 10.57
CA SER A 203 -5.13 12.67 11.21
C SER A 203 -3.65 12.57 11.55
N GLY A 204 -3.37 11.93 12.68
CA GLY A 204 -2.02 11.60 13.12
C GLY A 204 -1.25 12.76 13.77
N ALA A 205 -0.15 12.40 14.41
CA ALA A 205 0.88 13.31 14.91
C ALA A 205 2.25 12.77 14.47
N PRO A 206 3.13 13.58 13.84
CA PRO A 206 2.99 15.02 13.59
C PRO A 206 1.94 15.36 12.51
N ASP A 207 1.51 16.63 12.47
CA ASP A 207 0.56 17.16 11.48
C ASP A 207 1.10 17.00 10.05
N ARG A 208 0.58 16.00 9.34
CA ARG A 208 1.01 15.64 7.98
C ARG A 208 0.47 16.56 6.89
N LYS A 209 -0.68 17.20 7.11
CA LYS A 209 -1.32 18.10 6.13
C LYS A 209 -0.91 19.56 6.31
N GLY A 210 -0.12 19.84 7.35
CA GLY A 210 0.47 21.15 7.59
C GLY A 210 -0.58 22.21 7.93
N TYR A 211 -1.66 21.82 8.63
CA TYR A 211 -2.67 22.74 9.13
C TYR A 211 -2.06 23.81 10.04
N GLY A 212 -1.11 23.46 10.91
CA GLY A 212 -0.42 24.44 11.75
C GLY A 212 0.22 25.56 10.92
N PHE A 213 1.02 25.17 9.91
CA PHE A 213 1.61 26.13 8.98
C PHE A 213 0.56 26.89 8.17
N ALA A 214 -0.51 26.22 7.73
CA ALA A 214 -1.59 26.87 6.98
C ALA A 214 -2.25 27.99 7.78
N PHE A 215 -2.48 27.80 9.09
CA PHE A 215 -3.05 28.84 9.95
C PHE A 215 -2.12 30.05 10.08
N ASP A 216 -0.83 29.84 10.29
CA ASP A 216 0.17 30.92 10.35
C ASP A 216 0.21 31.71 9.03
N ILE A 217 0.24 31.00 7.90
CA ILE A 217 0.25 31.58 6.55
C ILE A 217 -1.03 32.38 6.30
N ILE A 218 -2.20 31.81 6.57
CA ILE A 218 -3.50 32.47 6.36
C ILE A 218 -3.61 33.72 7.25
N LYS A 219 -3.21 33.64 8.52
CA LYS A 219 -3.24 34.79 9.44
C LYS A 219 -2.32 35.91 8.98
N ALA A 220 -1.09 35.59 8.60
CA ALA A 220 -0.12 36.58 8.13
C ALA A 220 -0.56 37.22 6.80
N PHE A 221 -1.10 36.43 5.87
CA PHE A 221 -1.62 36.94 4.60
C PHE A 221 -2.82 37.88 4.83
N ALA A 222 -3.81 37.47 5.63
CA ALA A 222 -5.00 38.27 5.91
C ALA A 222 -4.69 39.58 6.68
N ALA A 223 -3.56 39.66 7.38
CA ALA A 223 -3.14 40.90 8.05
C ALA A 223 -2.77 42.02 7.07
N SER A 224 -2.45 41.68 5.81
CA SER A 224 -2.01 42.64 4.77
C SER A 224 -3.07 42.88 3.69
N HIS A 225 -4.19 42.15 3.71
CA HIS A 225 -5.20 42.18 2.66
C HIS A 225 -6.61 42.25 3.23
N GLU A 226 -7.43 43.14 2.67
CA GLU A 226 -8.86 43.20 2.98
C GLU A 226 -9.63 42.11 2.22
N LYS A 227 -10.80 41.71 2.75
CA LYS A 227 -11.69 40.71 2.15
C LYS A 227 -11.01 39.37 1.81
N VAL A 228 -10.19 38.84 2.73
CA VAL A 228 -9.67 37.47 2.64
C VAL A 228 -10.46 36.55 3.57
N ARG A 229 -10.79 35.35 3.09
CA ARG A 229 -11.38 34.26 3.88
C ARG A 229 -10.73 32.93 3.52
N ALA A 230 -10.78 31.98 4.43
CA ALA A 230 -10.35 30.61 4.18
C ALA A 230 -11.47 29.62 4.50
N TYR A 231 -11.61 28.60 3.67
CA TYR A 231 -12.50 27.47 3.89
C TYR A 231 -11.69 26.18 3.98
N ILE A 232 -11.82 25.47 5.09
CA ILE A 232 -11.09 24.23 5.36
C ILE A 232 -12.07 23.05 5.44
N HIS A 233 -11.96 22.15 4.48
CA HIS A 233 -12.72 20.90 4.41
C HIS A 233 -11.96 19.77 5.11
N THR A 234 -12.27 19.56 6.39
CA THR A 234 -11.66 18.50 7.20
C THR A 234 -12.50 18.18 8.43
N ASN A 235 -12.17 17.08 9.12
CA ASN A 235 -12.63 16.85 10.49
C ASN A 235 -11.80 17.71 11.45
N TYR A 236 -12.31 18.90 11.80
CA TYR A 236 -11.57 19.86 12.62
C TYR A 236 -11.27 19.38 14.04
N HIS A 237 -11.96 18.34 14.55
CA HIS A 237 -11.63 17.71 15.83
C HIS A 237 -10.45 16.72 15.76
N GLY A 238 -10.11 16.25 14.55
CA GLY A 238 -9.06 15.26 14.35
C GLY A 238 -9.46 13.84 14.76
N ASP A 239 -8.49 12.94 14.79
CA ASP A 239 -8.61 11.51 15.14
C ASP A 239 -8.20 11.20 16.59
N GLY A 240 -8.18 12.22 17.45
CA GLY A 240 -7.80 12.12 18.87
C GLY A 240 -6.30 12.28 19.14
N VAL A 241 -5.44 12.17 18.12
CA VAL A 241 -4.00 12.50 18.23
C VAL A 241 -3.61 13.72 17.39
N ALA A 242 -4.37 14.01 16.34
CA ALA A 242 -4.18 15.21 15.53
C ALA A 242 -4.53 16.51 16.30
N ILE A 243 -4.07 17.64 15.76
CA ILE A 243 -4.35 18.97 16.31
C ILE A 243 -5.87 19.23 16.22
N ASN A 244 -6.47 19.71 17.31
CA ASN A 244 -7.83 20.23 17.27
C ASN A 244 -7.82 21.62 16.61
N LEU A 245 -8.26 21.68 15.36
CA LEU A 245 -8.23 22.89 14.54
C LEU A 245 -9.28 23.91 14.98
N GLN A 246 -10.35 23.48 15.66
CA GLN A 246 -11.33 24.40 16.24
C GLN A 246 -10.73 25.16 17.42
N ASP A 247 -9.99 24.47 18.28
CA ASP A 247 -9.29 25.08 19.40
C ASP A 247 -8.17 25.99 18.87
N LEU A 248 -7.38 25.53 17.88
CA LEU A 248 -6.37 26.36 17.23
C LEU A 248 -6.96 27.65 16.62
N ARG A 249 -8.12 27.56 15.97
CA ARG A 249 -8.83 28.72 15.42
C ARG A 249 -9.20 29.72 16.51
N HIS A 250 -9.68 29.22 17.65
CA HIS A 250 -10.06 30.05 18.79
C HIS A 250 -8.86 30.74 19.43
N GLU A 251 -7.81 29.98 19.72
CA GLU A 251 -6.56 30.51 20.30
C GLU A 251 -5.88 31.54 19.40
N MET A 252 -6.05 31.42 18.08
CA MET A 252 -5.50 32.37 17.11
C MET A 252 -6.47 33.51 16.74
N GLU A 253 -7.67 33.57 17.31
CA GLU A 253 -8.70 34.59 17.04
C GLU A 253 -9.06 34.68 15.54
N MET A 254 -9.29 33.53 14.90
CA MET A 254 -9.52 33.40 13.45
C MET A 254 -10.94 32.98 13.08
N GLU A 255 -11.93 33.14 13.97
CA GLU A 255 -13.32 32.74 13.73
C GLU A 255 -13.97 33.44 12.54
N ASP A 256 -13.66 34.72 12.35
CA ASP A 256 -14.16 35.52 11.23
C ASP A 256 -13.37 35.27 9.93
N LEU A 257 -12.25 34.56 10.00
CA LEU A 257 -11.33 34.33 8.89
C LEU A 257 -11.42 32.90 8.33
N ILE A 258 -11.52 31.89 9.20
CA ILE A 258 -11.53 30.47 8.83
C ILE A 258 -12.91 29.85 9.07
N TYR A 259 -13.51 29.39 7.97
CA TYR A 259 -14.73 28.59 7.97
C TYR A 259 -14.41 27.12 7.79
N PHE A 260 -15.02 26.28 8.63
CA PHE A 260 -14.94 24.83 8.48
C PHE A 260 -16.17 24.28 7.76
N VAL A 261 -15.97 23.15 7.09
CA VAL A 261 -17.08 22.33 6.60
C VAL A 261 -18.07 22.00 7.73
N ARG A 262 -19.37 21.98 7.39
CA ARG A 262 -20.38 21.44 8.30
C ARG A 262 -20.24 19.92 8.39
N PRO A 263 -20.35 19.30 9.57
CA PRO A 263 -20.15 17.86 9.69
C PRO A 263 -21.12 17.06 8.78
N PHE A 264 -20.57 16.29 7.83
CA PHE A 264 -21.31 15.34 7.00
C PHE A 264 -21.39 13.93 7.63
N GLY A 265 -20.79 13.75 8.81
CA GLY A 265 -20.68 12.45 9.45
C GLY A 265 -19.71 11.52 8.71
N PRO A 266 -19.81 10.19 8.92
CA PRO A 266 -18.83 9.22 8.43
C PRO A 266 -18.86 9.03 6.91
N LEU A 267 -19.87 9.54 6.21
CA LEU A 267 -19.99 9.42 4.75
C LEU A 267 -19.15 10.46 4.00
N GLY A 268 -18.76 11.55 4.66
CA GLY A 268 -18.11 12.68 4.00
C GLY A 268 -19.06 13.45 3.07
N ALA A 269 -18.53 14.47 2.41
CA ALA A 269 -19.32 15.30 1.50
C ALA A 269 -19.51 14.62 0.14
N PRO A 270 -20.68 14.78 -0.51
CA PRO A 270 -20.92 14.24 -1.84
C PRO A 270 -20.07 14.96 -2.90
N VAL A 271 -19.82 14.31 -4.03
CA VAL A 271 -18.96 14.80 -5.11
C VAL A 271 -19.42 16.16 -5.63
N GLU A 272 -20.72 16.41 -5.73
CA GLU A 272 -21.27 17.69 -6.19
C GLU A 272 -20.93 18.83 -5.23
N TYR A 273 -20.88 18.55 -3.92
CA TYR A 273 -20.45 19.51 -2.91
C TYR A 273 -18.96 19.81 -3.06
N MET A 274 -18.14 18.77 -3.24
CA MET A 274 -16.69 18.95 -3.43
C MET A 274 -16.37 19.72 -4.70
N ARG A 275 -16.96 19.36 -5.85
CA ARG A 275 -16.85 20.14 -7.09
C ARG A 275 -17.25 21.60 -6.87
N GLY A 276 -18.37 21.82 -6.18
CA GLY A 276 -18.87 23.15 -5.86
C GLY A 276 -17.90 23.96 -5.02
N ALA A 277 -17.33 23.34 -3.98
CA ALA A 277 -16.33 23.95 -3.11
C ALA A 277 -15.07 24.34 -3.89
N TYR A 278 -14.50 23.43 -4.68
CA TYR A 278 -13.35 23.74 -5.52
C TYR A 278 -13.64 24.87 -6.50
N ASN A 279 -14.81 24.88 -7.14
CA ASN A 279 -15.23 25.97 -8.04
C ASN A 279 -15.52 27.29 -7.31
N ALA A 280 -15.69 27.29 -5.99
CA ALA A 280 -15.87 28.50 -5.19
C ALA A 280 -14.54 29.13 -4.78
N PHE A 281 -13.45 28.37 -4.69
CA PHE A 281 -12.13 28.86 -4.32
C PHE A 281 -11.51 29.77 -5.38
N ASP A 282 -10.73 30.74 -4.94
CA ASP A 282 -9.84 31.54 -5.79
C ASP A 282 -8.45 30.90 -5.87
N VAL A 283 -8.03 30.23 -4.80
CA VAL A 283 -6.80 29.45 -4.73
C VAL A 283 -6.98 28.25 -3.81
N PHE A 284 -6.35 27.12 -4.15
CA PHE A 284 -6.24 25.97 -3.26
C PHE A 284 -4.86 25.99 -2.58
N LEU A 285 -4.83 25.94 -1.25
CA LEU A 285 -3.62 25.95 -0.44
C LEU A 285 -3.28 24.52 0.01
N HIS A 286 -2.10 24.03 -0.36
CA HIS A 286 -1.60 22.73 0.07
C HIS A 286 -0.30 22.88 0.87
N CYS A 287 -0.37 22.66 2.19
CA CYS A 287 0.78 22.75 3.10
C CYS A 287 1.29 21.37 3.54
N GLY A 288 0.93 20.29 2.83
CA GLY A 288 1.29 18.94 3.26
C GLY A 288 2.80 18.71 3.28
N ASN A 289 3.27 17.89 4.23
CA ASN A 289 4.70 17.56 4.36
C ASN A 289 5.14 16.42 3.41
N GLY A 290 4.15 15.69 2.86
CA GLY A 290 4.31 14.61 1.90
C GLY A 290 2.95 14.08 1.44
N GLU A 291 2.88 13.66 0.18
CA GLU A 291 1.73 13.05 -0.49
C GLU A 291 2.18 11.86 -1.34
N GLY A 292 1.40 10.78 -1.28
CA GLY A 292 1.60 9.64 -2.18
C GLY A 292 1.15 9.94 -3.61
N PHE A 293 0.06 10.70 -3.76
CA PHE A 293 -0.44 11.19 -5.04
C PHE A 293 -0.95 12.63 -4.93
N GLY A 294 -1.96 12.87 -4.09
CA GLY A 294 -2.53 14.21 -3.89
C GLY A 294 -3.80 14.47 -4.72
N LEU A 295 -4.82 13.60 -4.60
CA LEU A 295 -6.11 13.78 -5.28
C LEU A 295 -6.70 15.20 -5.10
N PRO A 296 -6.72 15.82 -3.90
CA PRO A 296 -7.28 17.17 -3.76
C PRO A 296 -6.59 18.25 -4.60
N VAL A 297 -5.27 18.12 -4.81
CA VAL A 297 -4.49 19.04 -5.68
C VAL A 297 -4.93 18.89 -7.13
N ALA A 298 -5.16 17.65 -7.58
CA ALA A 298 -5.60 17.37 -8.94
C ALA A 298 -7.10 17.73 -9.14
N GLU A 299 -7.97 17.48 -8.17
CA GLU A 299 -9.39 17.86 -8.19
C GLU A 299 -9.58 19.39 -8.23
N ALA A 300 -8.80 20.14 -7.44
CA ALA A 300 -8.82 21.60 -7.47
C ALA A 300 -8.50 22.14 -8.86
N GLN A 301 -7.43 21.63 -9.48
CA GLN A 301 -7.03 22.03 -10.82
C GLN A 301 -8.03 21.55 -11.89
N ALA A 302 -8.65 20.39 -11.73
CA ALA A 302 -9.72 19.93 -12.61
C ALA A 302 -10.91 20.90 -12.61
N CYS A 303 -11.24 21.48 -11.46
CA CYS A 303 -12.24 22.55 -11.33
C CYS A 303 -11.73 23.93 -11.81
N GLY A 304 -10.49 24.03 -12.29
CA GLY A 304 -9.85 25.27 -12.75
C GLY A 304 -9.40 26.20 -11.62
N THR A 305 -9.17 25.66 -10.43
CA THR A 305 -8.67 26.42 -9.28
C THR A 305 -7.15 26.28 -9.18
N PRO A 306 -6.39 27.39 -9.24
CA PRO A 306 -4.94 27.35 -9.14
C PRO A 306 -4.51 26.91 -7.74
N VAL A 307 -3.33 26.29 -7.64
CA VAL A 307 -2.82 25.71 -6.40
C VAL A 307 -1.57 26.45 -5.95
N VAL A 308 -1.51 26.85 -4.69
CA VAL A 308 -0.26 27.25 -4.00
C VAL A 308 0.12 26.10 -3.09
N ALA A 309 1.28 25.48 -3.32
CA ALA A 309 1.63 24.24 -2.65
C ALA A 309 3.08 24.19 -2.18
N ASN A 310 3.27 23.55 -1.02
CA ASN A 310 4.57 23.05 -0.59
C ASN A 310 5.07 22.03 -1.62
N ALA A 311 6.09 22.40 -2.40
CA ALA A 311 6.58 21.63 -3.53
C ALA A 311 7.41 20.42 -3.05
N CYS A 312 6.71 19.38 -2.62
CA CYS A 312 7.30 18.14 -2.11
C CYS A 312 6.58 16.90 -2.67
N SER A 313 7.27 15.75 -2.64
CA SER A 313 6.68 14.46 -3.02
C SER A 313 5.97 14.48 -4.39
N SER A 314 4.85 13.76 -4.54
CA SER A 314 4.04 13.74 -5.76
C SER A 314 3.41 15.09 -6.11
N VAL A 315 3.36 16.06 -5.21
CA VAL A 315 2.80 17.38 -5.51
C VAL A 315 3.65 18.09 -6.57
N THR A 316 4.97 17.86 -6.59
CA THR A 316 5.88 18.50 -7.55
C THR A 316 5.58 18.21 -9.02
N GLU A 317 4.91 17.09 -9.30
CA GLU A 317 4.52 16.67 -10.66
C GLU A 317 3.05 16.98 -10.99
N LEU A 318 2.24 17.37 -10.00
CA LEU A 318 0.82 17.69 -10.21
C LEU A 318 0.56 19.16 -10.54
N LEU A 319 1.45 20.08 -10.20
CA LEU A 319 1.22 21.51 -10.35
C LEU A 319 1.31 21.91 -11.83
N GLY A 320 0.17 22.30 -12.41
CA GLY A 320 0.04 22.77 -13.77
C GLY A 320 0.13 24.30 -13.91
N PRO A 321 -0.22 24.85 -15.09
CA PRO A 321 -0.25 26.29 -15.34
C PRO A 321 -1.09 27.04 -14.30
N GLY A 322 -0.64 28.24 -13.92
CA GLY A 322 -1.31 29.09 -12.93
C GLY A 322 -1.11 28.68 -11.46
N SER A 323 -0.60 27.49 -11.19
CA SER A 323 -0.23 27.03 -9.85
C SER A 323 1.19 27.49 -9.46
N VAL A 324 1.42 27.71 -8.17
CA VAL A 324 2.69 28.21 -7.62
C VAL A 324 3.35 27.14 -6.75
N PRO A 325 4.47 26.54 -7.20
CA PRO A 325 5.28 25.66 -6.38
C PRO A 325 6.13 26.47 -5.40
N CYS A 326 5.92 26.27 -4.10
CA CYS A 326 6.67 26.93 -3.05
C CYS A 326 7.76 25.99 -2.52
N GLN A 327 9.01 26.43 -2.58
CA GLN A 327 10.12 25.63 -2.08
C GLN A 327 9.98 25.36 -0.57
N PRO A 328 10.16 24.12 -0.10
CA PRO A 328 10.18 23.81 1.33
C PRO A 328 11.27 24.59 2.08
N LEU A 329 11.08 24.82 3.39
CA LEU A 329 12.09 25.42 4.26
C LEU A 329 13.29 24.48 4.47
N GLY A 330 12.99 23.18 4.46
CA GLY A 330 13.92 22.10 4.71
C GLY A 330 13.15 20.79 4.83
N ASP A 331 13.69 19.85 5.56
CA ASP A 331 13.05 18.57 5.84
C ASP A 331 13.08 18.23 7.34
N MET A 332 12.24 17.29 7.74
CA MET A 332 12.14 16.78 9.09
C MET A 332 12.28 15.26 9.08
N MET A 333 13.11 14.74 9.99
CA MET A 333 13.19 13.32 10.25
C MET A 333 12.00 12.86 11.09
N LEU A 334 11.28 11.86 10.60
CA LEU A 334 10.24 11.12 11.31
C LEU A 334 10.80 9.80 11.81
N GLN A 335 10.24 9.24 12.88
CA GLN A 335 10.40 7.82 13.17
C GLN A 335 9.67 7.02 12.08
N PRO A 336 10.28 6.02 11.41
CA PRO A 336 11.51 5.29 11.74
C PRO A 336 12.75 5.69 10.91
N CYS A 337 13.17 6.95 10.96
CA CYS A 337 14.31 7.54 10.23
C CYS A 337 14.07 7.86 8.73
N THR A 338 12.82 8.18 8.37
CA THR A 338 12.47 8.73 7.05
C THR A 338 12.28 10.25 7.11
N ARG A 339 12.32 10.96 5.98
CA ARG A 339 12.18 12.41 5.89
C ARG A 339 10.91 12.83 5.17
N VAL A 340 10.38 13.97 5.60
CA VAL A 340 9.28 14.72 4.97
C VAL A 340 9.70 16.18 4.80
N ALA A 341 9.08 16.89 3.86
CA ALA A 341 9.39 18.30 3.61
C ALA A 341 8.66 19.21 4.60
N LEU A 342 9.35 20.22 5.14
CA LEU A 342 8.73 21.24 5.99
C LEU A 342 8.29 22.45 5.15
N PRO A 343 7.02 22.88 5.22
CA PRO A 343 6.56 24.10 4.57
C PRO A 343 7.35 25.33 5.01
N SER A 344 7.69 26.20 4.06
CA SER A 344 8.24 27.53 4.35
C SER A 344 7.12 28.55 4.41
N VAL A 345 6.80 29.07 5.59
CA VAL A 345 5.77 30.13 5.77
C VAL A 345 6.03 31.30 4.81
N GLN A 346 7.29 31.73 4.68
CA GLN A 346 7.67 32.83 3.78
C GLN A 346 7.39 32.51 2.31
N ASN A 347 7.85 31.35 1.81
CA ASN A 347 7.67 31.01 0.40
C ASN A 347 6.20 30.74 0.06
N MET A 348 5.43 30.21 1.02
CA MET A 348 3.99 30.00 0.87
C MET A 348 3.24 31.33 0.85
N LEU A 349 3.64 32.32 1.66
CA LEU A 349 3.10 33.68 1.62
C LEU A 349 3.37 34.34 0.26
N GLU A 350 4.60 34.27 -0.25
CA GLU A 350 4.94 34.77 -1.58
C GLU A 350 4.13 34.09 -2.70
N GLY A 351 3.83 32.79 -2.52
CA GLY A 351 2.94 32.06 -3.41
C GLY A 351 1.50 32.57 -3.37
N LEU A 352 0.95 32.84 -2.18
CA LEU A 352 -0.36 33.46 -2.02
C LEU A 352 -0.42 34.87 -2.59
N GLU A 353 0.61 35.70 -2.39
CA GLU A 353 0.70 37.03 -2.99
C GLU A 353 0.66 36.97 -4.52
N THR A 354 1.36 35.99 -5.09
CA THR A 354 1.34 35.75 -6.54
C THR A 354 -0.05 35.37 -7.02
N ALA A 355 -0.70 34.41 -6.35
CA ALA A 355 -2.05 33.96 -6.69
C ALA A 355 -3.08 35.08 -6.53
N TYR A 356 -3.00 35.87 -5.46
CA TYR A 356 -3.85 37.01 -5.19
C TYR A 356 -3.69 38.11 -6.24
N GLY A 357 -2.46 38.45 -6.62
CA GLY A 357 -2.21 39.39 -7.70
C GLY A 357 -2.81 38.93 -9.03
N CYS A 358 -2.67 37.64 -9.38
CA CYS A 358 -3.32 37.08 -10.57
C CYS A 358 -4.85 37.16 -10.50
N TRP A 359 -5.45 36.83 -9.36
CA TRP A 359 -6.90 36.94 -9.14
C TRP A 359 -7.39 38.39 -9.27
N ARG A 360 -6.77 39.32 -8.54
CA ARG A 360 -7.15 40.74 -8.51
C ARG A 360 -7.05 41.39 -9.88
N ASP A 361 -6.05 41.01 -10.66
CA ASP A 361 -5.84 41.54 -12.00
C ASP A 361 -6.66 40.79 -13.08
N GLY A 362 -7.47 39.79 -12.71
CA GLY A 362 -8.28 39.00 -13.64
C GLY A 362 -7.47 38.09 -14.57
N ARG A 363 -6.25 37.69 -14.17
CA ARG A 363 -5.29 36.91 -14.97
C ARG A 363 -5.38 35.40 -14.77
N VAL A 364 -6.35 34.90 -14.01
CA VAL A 364 -6.54 33.46 -13.77
C VAL A 364 -7.35 32.85 -14.91
N ASP A 365 -6.68 32.11 -15.80
CA ASP A 365 -7.35 31.27 -16.80
C ASP A 365 -7.66 29.88 -16.22
N ARG A 366 -8.92 29.70 -15.80
CA ARG A 366 -9.40 28.44 -15.21
C ARG A 366 -9.32 27.25 -16.19
N GLN A 367 -9.44 27.49 -17.50
CA GLN A 367 -9.34 26.42 -18.51
C GLN A 367 -7.88 26.01 -18.71
N GLU A 368 -6.95 26.96 -18.66
CA GLU A 368 -5.52 26.66 -18.70
C GLU A 368 -5.07 25.85 -17.47
N VAL A 369 -5.55 26.22 -16.27
CA VAL A 369 -5.32 25.44 -15.03
C VAL A 369 -5.83 24.00 -15.21
N ARG A 370 -7.06 23.82 -15.71
CA ARG A 370 -7.63 22.48 -15.97
C ARG A 370 -6.83 21.70 -17.02
N ALA A 371 -6.34 22.35 -18.07
CA ALA A 371 -5.58 21.70 -19.12
C ALA A 371 -4.34 20.97 -18.59
N GLY A 372 -3.74 21.47 -17.50
CA GLY A 372 -2.60 20.83 -16.83
C GLY A 372 -2.88 19.43 -16.29
N ILE A 373 -4.14 19.09 -15.99
CA ILE A 373 -4.50 17.84 -15.29
C ILE A 373 -5.27 16.84 -16.16
N LEU A 374 -5.64 17.19 -17.40
CA LEU A 374 -6.46 16.33 -18.27
C LEU A 374 -5.82 14.97 -18.60
N HIS A 375 -4.49 14.87 -18.49
CA HIS A 375 -3.76 13.62 -18.72
C HIS A 375 -3.99 12.58 -17.60
N LEU A 376 -4.59 12.98 -16.47
CA LEU A 376 -4.95 12.13 -15.34
C LEU A 376 -6.40 11.62 -15.41
N ASP A 377 -7.03 11.61 -16.58
CA ASP A 377 -8.35 11.02 -16.75
C ASP A 377 -8.37 9.54 -16.29
N ARG A 378 -9.22 9.23 -15.31
CA ARG A 378 -9.26 7.88 -14.71
C ARG A 378 -9.67 6.78 -15.70
N ASP A 379 -10.50 7.11 -16.70
CA ASP A 379 -10.95 6.16 -17.71
C ASP A 379 -9.83 5.87 -18.71
N ALA A 380 -9.14 6.91 -19.19
CA ALA A 380 -7.97 6.76 -20.04
C ALA A 380 -6.84 5.99 -19.36
N ILE A 381 -6.57 6.25 -18.08
CA ILE A 381 -5.57 5.51 -17.29
C ILE A 381 -5.98 4.04 -17.15
N TYR A 382 -7.25 3.76 -16.86
CA TYR A 382 -7.71 2.38 -16.74
C TYR A 382 -7.54 1.60 -18.05
N GLU A 383 -7.99 2.18 -19.16
CA GLU A 383 -7.91 1.56 -20.47
C GLU A 383 -6.45 1.34 -20.93
N ARG A 384 -5.57 2.32 -20.68
CA ARG A 384 -4.18 2.28 -21.12
C ARG A 384 -3.30 1.41 -20.22
N ASP A 385 -3.39 1.60 -18.91
CA ASP A 385 -2.38 1.12 -17.97
C ASP A 385 -2.89 -0.07 -17.14
N TRP A 386 -4.09 0.00 -16.57
CA TRP A 386 -4.62 -1.09 -15.74
C TRP A 386 -4.87 -2.37 -16.53
N ARG A 387 -5.48 -2.25 -17.72
CA ARG A 387 -5.65 -3.42 -18.60
C ARG A 387 -4.31 -4.06 -18.96
N ALA A 388 -3.27 -3.26 -19.20
CA ALA A 388 -1.93 -3.76 -19.52
C ALA A 388 -1.30 -4.50 -18.32
N VAL A 389 -1.46 -3.97 -17.10
CA VAL A 389 -0.98 -4.61 -15.87
C VAL A 389 -1.62 -5.99 -15.67
N LEU A 390 -2.88 -6.18 -16.09
CA LEU A 390 -3.65 -7.42 -15.90
C LEU A 390 -3.49 -8.47 -17.02
N GLN A 391 -2.86 -8.13 -18.16
CA GLN A 391 -2.77 -9.05 -19.32
C GLN A 391 -1.94 -10.31 -19.04
N ASP A 392 -0.84 -10.17 -18.31
CA ASP A 392 0.12 -11.25 -18.06
C ASP A 392 0.34 -11.47 -16.56
N VAL A 393 -0.73 -11.84 -15.85
CA VAL A 393 -0.60 -12.26 -14.45
C VAL A 393 0.26 -13.54 -14.43
N PRO A 394 1.42 -13.51 -13.76
CA PRO A 394 2.35 -14.64 -13.77
C PRO A 394 1.75 -15.85 -13.05
N GLN A 395 2.31 -17.03 -13.32
CA GLN A 395 1.96 -18.23 -12.54
C GLN A 395 2.51 -18.12 -11.12
N PRO A 396 1.91 -18.85 -10.16
CA PRO A 396 2.48 -19.02 -8.82
C PRO A 396 3.97 -19.39 -8.86
N LEU A 397 4.75 -18.84 -7.93
CA LEU A 397 6.19 -19.10 -7.85
C LEU A 397 6.46 -20.59 -7.61
N ASP A 398 7.30 -21.20 -8.47
CA ASP A 398 7.81 -22.58 -8.31
C ASP A 398 9.26 -22.55 -7.81
N TYR A 399 9.43 -22.67 -6.50
CA TYR A 399 10.75 -22.68 -5.85
C TYR A 399 11.52 -23.98 -6.10
N SER A 400 10.86 -25.04 -6.57
CA SER A 400 11.54 -26.30 -6.91
C SER A 400 12.44 -26.15 -8.14
N ALA A 401 12.30 -25.06 -8.92
CA ALA A 401 13.16 -24.75 -10.06
C ALA A 401 14.51 -24.12 -9.68
N ALA A 402 14.81 -23.93 -8.39
CA ALA A 402 16.02 -23.23 -7.91
C ALA A 402 17.36 -23.89 -8.31
N GLY A 403 17.36 -25.18 -8.64
CA GLY A 403 18.54 -25.87 -9.15
C GLY A 403 18.32 -27.38 -9.33
N PRO A 404 19.32 -28.12 -9.86
CA PRO A 404 19.15 -29.52 -10.22
C PRO A 404 19.25 -30.49 -9.04
N LYS A 405 19.88 -30.14 -7.90
CA LYS A 405 20.00 -31.06 -6.76
C LYS A 405 18.85 -30.85 -5.77
N LYS A 406 17.93 -31.81 -5.73
CA LYS A 406 16.75 -31.79 -4.85
C LYS A 406 16.78 -32.95 -3.85
N LEU A 407 16.47 -32.66 -2.59
CA LEU A 407 16.39 -33.64 -1.50
C LEU A 407 14.96 -33.67 -0.96
N MET A 408 14.45 -34.87 -0.68
CA MET A 408 13.21 -35.07 0.05
C MET A 408 13.54 -35.72 1.38
N LEU A 409 13.31 -35.00 2.48
CA LEU A 409 13.45 -35.48 3.85
C LEU A 409 12.11 -36.05 4.32
N ALA A 410 12.17 -37.13 5.10
CA ALA A 410 11.00 -37.87 5.55
C ALA A 410 10.11 -38.32 4.37
N ALA A 411 10.76 -38.87 3.34
CA ALA A 411 10.11 -39.17 2.07
C ALA A 411 8.94 -40.16 2.18
N GLY A 412 8.96 -41.09 3.13
CA GLY A 412 7.92 -42.10 3.33
C GLY A 412 7.62 -42.86 2.04
N MET A 413 6.34 -42.92 1.68
CA MET A 413 5.87 -43.48 0.40
C MET A 413 6.02 -42.53 -0.80
N GLY A 414 6.43 -41.27 -0.58
CA GLY A 414 6.50 -40.23 -1.60
C GLY A 414 7.71 -40.40 -2.52
N GLU A 415 7.54 -41.13 -3.62
CA GLU A 415 8.53 -41.18 -4.71
C GLU A 415 8.32 -39.98 -5.66
N LYS A 416 9.38 -39.21 -5.90
CA LYS A 416 9.34 -38.00 -6.73
C LYS A 416 10.55 -37.93 -7.65
N GLN A 417 10.28 -37.82 -8.95
CA GLN A 417 11.33 -37.79 -9.95
C GLN A 417 12.27 -36.59 -9.77
N GLY A 418 13.57 -36.84 -9.83
CA GLY A 418 14.61 -35.80 -9.71
C GLY A 418 14.96 -35.40 -8.28
N TYR A 419 14.43 -36.11 -7.27
CA TYR A 419 14.81 -35.98 -5.87
C TYR A 419 15.67 -37.17 -5.45
N ILE A 420 16.54 -36.94 -4.47
CA ILE A 420 17.10 -37.99 -3.63
C ILE A 420 16.22 -38.08 -2.38
N HIS A 421 15.86 -39.28 -1.97
CA HIS A 421 14.94 -39.55 -0.88
C HIS A 421 15.70 -40.01 0.37
N HIS A 422 15.40 -39.33 1.46
CA HIS A 422 15.96 -39.56 2.78
C HIS A 422 14.82 -39.85 3.75
N ASP A 423 14.92 -40.97 4.44
CA ASP A 423 14.01 -41.34 5.52
C ASP A 423 14.79 -41.88 6.72
N ARG A 424 14.12 -42.09 7.86
CA ARG A 424 14.69 -42.72 9.06
C ARG A 424 15.22 -44.12 8.76
N GLU A 425 14.50 -44.87 7.94
CA GLU A 425 14.80 -46.27 7.59
C GLU A 425 14.56 -46.53 6.10
N LYS A 426 15.27 -47.50 5.51
CA LYS A 426 15.03 -47.95 4.13
C LYS A 426 13.85 -48.91 4.04
N LEU A 427 12.65 -48.43 4.39
CA LEU A 427 11.43 -49.23 4.29
C LEU A 427 10.94 -49.37 2.84
N TRP A 428 11.22 -48.38 1.98
CA TRP A 428 10.80 -48.36 0.58
C TRP A 428 11.99 -48.38 -0.39
N PRO A 429 11.84 -48.97 -1.60
CA PRO A 429 12.95 -49.12 -2.54
C PRO A 429 13.52 -47.81 -3.06
N HIS A 430 12.72 -46.75 -3.13
CA HIS A 430 13.14 -45.42 -3.60
C HIS A 430 13.96 -44.66 -2.56
N ILE A 431 14.05 -45.10 -1.31
CA ILE A 431 14.84 -44.42 -0.27
C ILE A 431 16.34 -44.71 -0.43
N GLU A 432 17.11 -43.73 -0.91
CA GLU A 432 18.56 -43.90 -1.10
C GLU A 432 19.36 -43.74 0.20
N VAL A 433 18.89 -42.94 1.15
CA VAL A 433 19.59 -42.65 2.41
C VAL A 433 18.68 -42.91 3.61
N ALA A 434 19.15 -43.75 4.54
CA ALA A 434 18.50 -43.97 5.83
C ALA A 434 19.30 -43.32 6.94
N HIS A 435 18.70 -42.36 7.65
CA HIS A 435 19.28 -41.69 8.81
C HIS A 435 18.18 -41.03 9.65
N ASP A 436 18.28 -41.14 10.98
CA ASP A 436 17.30 -40.57 11.90
C ASP A 436 17.52 -39.05 12.03
N LEU A 437 16.50 -38.24 11.72
CA LEU A 437 16.61 -36.78 11.75
C LEU A 437 16.80 -36.21 13.17
N GLU A 438 16.60 -37.02 14.21
CA GLU A 438 16.95 -36.70 15.60
C GLU A 438 18.46 -36.78 15.89
N GLU A 439 19.23 -37.44 15.01
CA GLU A 439 20.67 -37.64 15.17
C GLU A 439 21.45 -36.60 14.35
N PHE A 440 21.98 -35.57 15.02
CA PHE A 440 22.79 -34.53 14.39
C PHE A 440 24.30 -34.83 14.47
N PRO A 441 25.10 -34.45 13.46
CA PRO A 441 24.68 -33.86 12.18
C PRO A 441 24.13 -34.91 11.20
N TRP A 442 23.25 -34.49 10.30
CA TRP A 442 22.72 -35.30 9.20
C TRP A 442 23.84 -35.64 8.20
N PRO A 443 23.74 -36.77 7.46
CA PRO A 443 24.83 -37.35 6.65
C PRO A 443 25.01 -36.64 5.30
N TRP A 444 24.81 -35.33 5.28
CA TRP A 444 24.94 -34.48 4.11
C TRP A 444 26.07 -33.48 4.29
N GLN A 445 26.76 -33.16 3.20
CA GLN A 445 27.79 -32.12 3.20
C GLN A 445 27.14 -30.74 3.28
N ASP A 446 27.87 -29.77 3.84
CA ASP A 446 27.49 -28.36 3.80
C ASP A 446 27.27 -27.93 2.34
N ASP A 447 26.29 -27.04 2.10
CA ASP A 447 26.04 -26.45 0.78
C ASP A 447 25.86 -27.47 -0.37
N SER A 448 25.18 -28.60 -0.09
CA SER A 448 25.04 -29.68 -1.07
C SER A 448 23.74 -29.61 -1.89
N TRP A 449 22.71 -28.93 -1.39
CA TRP A 449 21.36 -28.95 -1.96
C TRP A 449 20.86 -27.60 -2.47
N ASP A 450 20.21 -27.61 -3.63
CA ASP A 450 19.54 -26.44 -4.20
C ASP A 450 18.10 -26.30 -3.69
N TYR A 451 17.43 -27.44 -3.48
CA TYR A 451 16.07 -27.49 -2.96
C TYR A 451 15.88 -28.66 -1.98
N ILE A 452 15.20 -28.42 -0.86
CA ILE A 452 14.82 -29.45 0.10
C ILE A 452 13.30 -29.43 0.30
N GLU A 453 12.69 -30.60 0.26
CA GLU A 453 11.29 -30.82 0.63
C GLU A 453 11.27 -31.55 1.97
N PHE A 454 10.62 -30.97 2.97
CA PHE A 454 10.52 -31.53 4.31
C PHE A 454 9.08 -31.42 4.80
N SER A 455 8.32 -32.49 4.60
CA SER A 455 6.86 -32.47 4.79
C SER A 455 6.44 -33.46 5.86
N ASP A 456 5.47 -33.05 6.68
CA ASP A 456 4.73 -33.92 7.60
C ASP A 456 5.65 -34.72 8.55
N CYS A 457 6.68 -34.05 9.07
CA CYS A 457 7.71 -34.70 9.90
C CYS A 457 8.23 -33.80 11.01
N LEU A 458 8.34 -32.49 10.79
CA LEU A 458 8.87 -31.56 11.78
C LEU A 458 8.08 -31.60 13.11
N GLU A 459 6.78 -31.75 13.03
CA GLU A 459 5.84 -31.91 14.15
C GLU A 459 6.05 -33.21 14.94
N HIS A 460 6.65 -34.24 14.32
CA HIS A 460 6.95 -35.53 14.95
C HIS A 460 8.31 -35.54 15.65
N LEU A 461 9.21 -34.60 15.30
CA LEU A 461 10.51 -34.49 15.95
C LEU A 461 10.34 -33.98 17.39
N ARG A 462 11.15 -34.50 18.31
CA ARG A 462 11.28 -34.07 19.71
C ARG A 462 12.44 -33.12 19.90
N SER A 463 13.41 -33.12 18.97
CA SER A 463 14.46 -32.12 18.91
C SER A 463 13.91 -30.71 18.79
N ASN A 464 14.67 -29.75 19.31
CA ASN A 464 14.35 -28.34 19.20
C ASN A 464 14.31 -27.92 17.71
N ALA A 465 13.21 -27.27 17.29
CA ALA A 465 13.06 -26.74 15.93
C ALA A 465 14.24 -25.87 15.49
N THR A 466 14.91 -25.15 16.41
CA THR A 466 16.14 -24.41 16.11
C THR A 466 17.24 -25.31 15.56
N ALA A 467 17.45 -26.50 16.14
CA ALA A 467 18.52 -27.42 15.71
C ALA A 467 18.22 -27.98 14.32
N VAL A 468 16.95 -28.29 14.03
CA VAL A 468 16.49 -28.76 12.72
C VAL A 468 16.68 -27.67 11.66
N LEU A 469 16.27 -26.43 11.96
CA LEU A 469 16.47 -25.29 11.06
C LEU A 469 17.96 -24.98 10.88
N ASP A 470 18.78 -25.08 11.93
CA ASP A 470 20.22 -24.93 11.80
C ASP A 470 20.79 -25.97 10.83
N GLU A 471 20.35 -27.22 10.92
CA GLU A 471 20.85 -28.29 10.07
C GLU A 471 20.38 -28.17 8.62
N LEU A 472 19.11 -27.83 8.39
CA LEU A 472 18.59 -27.46 7.07
C LEU A 472 19.40 -26.32 6.44
N TRP A 473 19.72 -25.30 7.25
CA TRP A 473 20.55 -24.18 6.80
C TRP A 473 21.94 -24.68 6.40
N ARG A 474 22.56 -25.59 7.16
CA ARG A 474 23.91 -26.11 6.87
C ARG A 474 23.97 -26.76 5.50
N ILE A 475 23.00 -27.61 5.18
CA ILE A 475 23.05 -28.47 3.99
C ILE A 475 22.52 -27.82 2.71
N LEU A 476 21.71 -26.75 2.82
CA LEU A 476 21.31 -25.93 1.67
C LEU A 476 22.45 -25.06 1.16
N LYS A 477 22.56 -24.85 -0.14
CA LYS A 477 23.48 -23.86 -0.73
C LYS A 477 23.05 -22.41 -0.45
N PRO A 478 23.95 -21.43 -0.59
CA PRO A 478 23.56 -20.03 -0.76
C PRO A 478 22.58 -19.91 -1.93
N GLY A 479 21.43 -19.27 -1.70
CA GLY A 479 20.36 -19.13 -2.70
C GLY A 479 19.41 -20.34 -2.82
N GLY A 480 19.68 -21.46 -2.15
CA GLY A 480 18.79 -22.62 -2.13
C GLY A 480 17.49 -22.37 -1.34
N TYR A 481 16.52 -23.29 -1.44
CA TYR A 481 15.25 -23.18 -0.73
C TYR A 481 14.89 -24.47 0.00
N VAL A 482 14.24 -24.36 1.16
CA VAL A 482 13.52 -25.46 1.78
C VAL A 482 12.03 -25.18 1.78
N TYR A 483 11.25 -26.17 1.36
CA TYR A 483 9.82 -26.26 1.61
C TYR A 483 9.58 -27.08 2.87
N ILE A 484 8.87 -26.52 3.84
CA ILE A 484 8.47 -27.20 5.07
C ILE A 484 6.95 -27.28 5.11
N HIS A 485 6.38 -28.48 5.24
CA HIS A 485 4.97 -28.65 5.58
C HIS A 485 4.86 -29.27 6.97
N THR A 486 3.99 -28.73 7.83
CA THR A 486 3.88 -29.17 9.23
C THR A 486 2.52 -28.86 9.84
N ALA A 487 2.17 -29.57 10.91
CA ALA A 487 0.91 -29.41 11.63
C ALA A 487 0.72 -28.02 12.28
N GLU A 488 -0.46 -27.45 12.09
CA GLU A 488 -0.88 -26.20 12.73
C GLU A 488 -1.23 -26.41 14.22
N ALA A 489 -0.66 -25.56 15.09
CA ALA A 489 -0.99 -25.46 16.50
C ALA A 489 -2.48 -25.14 16.72
N GLY A 490 -3.15 -25.98 17.51
CA GLY A 490 -4.58 -25.82 17.80
C GLY A 490 -5.52 -26.45 16.75
N SER A 491 -4.99 -27.05 15.68
CA SER A 491 -5.79 -27.84 14.75
C SER A 491 -6.22 -29.18 15.36
N TRP A 492 -7.34 -29.73 14.85
CA TRP A 492 -7.76 -31.08 15.23
C TRP A 492 -6.77 -32.15 14.74
N GLN A 493 -6.09 -31.90 13.61
CA GLN A 493 -5.09 -32.79 13.03
C GLN A 493 -3.90 -32.99 13.96
N LEU A 494 -3.42 -31.89 14.57
CA LEU A 494 -2.32 -31.95 15.53
C LEU A 494 -2.62 -32.94 16.68
N ASN A 495 -3.87 -32.98 17.15
CA ASN A 495 -4.29 -33.81 18.28
C ASN A 495 -4.81 -35.20 17.87
N MET A 496 -5.08 -35.43 16.57
CA MET A 496 -5.58 -36.72 16.09
C MET A 496 -4.45 -37.73 15.93
N ASP A 497 -3.30 -37.30 15.41
CA ASP A 497 -2.13 -38.17 15.31
C ASP A 497 -1.41 -38.24 16.68
N PRO A 498 -1.35 -39.43 17.33
CA PRO A 498 -0.72 -39.57 18.63
C PRO A 498 0.81 -39.45 18.60
N THR A 499 1.42 -39.35 17.41
CA THR A 499 2.86 -39.28 17.23
C THR A 499 3.38 -37.84 17.09
N HIS A 500 2.50 -36.84 16.91
CA HIS A 500 2.90 -35.44 16.96
C HIS A 500 3.44 -35.06 18.34
N ALA A 501 4.59 -34.39 18.36
CA ALA A 501 5.28 -33.92 19.56
C ALA A 501 5.20 -32.39 19.73
N GLN A 502 5.00 -31.64 18.64
CA GLN A 502 4.94 -30.18 18.64
C GLN A 502 4.05 -29.65 17.51
N GLY A 503 3.52 -28.43 17.65
CA GLY A 503 2.73 -27.75 16.62
C GLY A 503 3.23 -26.33 16.39
N PHE A 504 2.99 -25.81 15.18
CA PHE A 504 3.52 -24.51 14.75
C PHE A 504 2.40 -23.53 14.40
N TYR A 505 2.69 -22.24 14.50
CA TYR A 505 1.83 -21.17 13.97
C TYR A 505 2.39 -20.67 12.65
N ILE A 506 1.55 -19.99 11.85
CA ILE A 506 1.95 -19.39 10.56
C ILE A 506 3.14 -18.41 10.70
N ASP A 507 3.42 -17.95 11.91
CA ASP A 507 4.51 -17.04 12.23
C ASP A 507 5.69 -17.69 12.94
N SER A 508 5.67 -19.02 13.16
CA SER A 508 6.69 -19.70 13.96
C SER A 508 8.10 -19.53 13.42
N PHE A 509 8.28 -19.37 12.10
CA PHE A 509 9.60 -19.19 11.50
C PHE A 509 10.04 -17.73 11.35
N ASP A 510 9.19 -16.76 11.71
CA ASP A 510 9.56 -15.34 11.70
C ASP A 510 10.72 -15.03 12.64
N TYR A 511 10.81 -15.75 13.76
CA TYR A 511 11.89 -15.61 14.73
C TYR A 511 13.30 -15.84 14.13
N TYR A 512 13.39 -16.43 12.94
CA TYR A 512 14.65 -16.70 12.25
C TYR A 512 14.93 -15.76 11.08
N ASP A 513 13.97 -14.91 10.67
CA ASP A 513 14.16 -13.92 9.61
C ASP A 513 14.29 -12.50 10.18
N PRO A 514 15.48 -11.89 10.08
CA PRO A 514 15.74 -10.54 10.60
C PRO A 514 14.93 -9.44 9.89
N ALA A 515 14.25 -9.75 8.78
CA ALA A 515 13.32 -8.83 8.12
C ALA A 515 11.91 -8.82 8.73
N THR A 516 11.64 -9.67 9.73
CA THR A 516 10.36 -9.70 10.44
C THR A 516 10.50 -9.06 11.82
N ARG A 517 9.38 -8.53 12.34
CA ARG A 517 9.34 -7.95 13.70
C ARG A 517 9.86 -8.91 14.78
N ARG A 518 9.56 -10.21 14.66
CA ARG A 518 10.00 -11.23 15.62
C ARG A 518 11.50 -11.52 15.48
N GLY A 519 12.02 -11.66 14.26
CA GLY A 519 13.45 -11.91 14.04
C GLY A 519 14.35 -10.72 14.37
N GLN A 520 13.80 -9.49 14.43
CA GLN A 520 14.49 -8.31 14.97
C GLN A 520 14.52 -8.29 16.50
N ALA A 521 13.42 -8.71 17.14
CA ALA A 521 13.28 -8.68 18.59
C ALA A 521 13.96 -9.86 19.31
N TYR A 522 14.14 -10.99 18.62
CA TYR A 522 14.65 -12.24 19.21
C TYR A 522 15.74 -12.86 18.34
N SER A 523 16.70 -13.54 18.97
CA SER A 523 17.76 -14.27 18.26
C SER A 523 18.00 -15.63 18.87
N TYR A 524 17.33 -16.67 18.33
CA TYR A 524 17.49 -18.06 18.77
C TYR A 524 18.64 -18.81 18.08
N SER A 525 19.11 -18.33 16.92
CA SER A 525 20.26 -18.88 16.19
C SER A 525 21.02 -17.79 15.43
N LEU A 526 22.31 -18.02 15.19
CA LEU A 526 23.14 -17.23 14.27
C LEU A 526 22.87 -17.56 12.80
N ARG A 527 22.29 -18.73 12.50
CA ARG A 527 21.89 -19.13 11.14
C ARG A 527 20.55 -18.49 10.81
N LYS A 528 20.59 -17.40 10.05
CA LYS A 528 19.41 -16.60 9.70
C LYS A 528 18.78 -17.08 8.40
N TRP A 529 17.48 -16.87 8.30
CA TRP A 529 16.66 -17.24 7.16
C TRP A 529 16.03 -16.00 6.54
N ARG A 530 15.60 -16.13 5.30
CA ARG A 530 14.55 -15.30 4.71
C ARG A 530 13.32 -16.20 4.67
N VAL A 531 12.26 -15.84 5.39
CA VAL A 531 10.96 -16.44 5.10
C VAL A 531 10.59 -15.93 3.72
N VAL A 532 10.33 -16.83 2.78
CA VAL A 532 9.99 -16.50 1.40
C VAL A 532 8.49 -16.59 1.21
N ARG A 533 7.87 -17.57 1.88
CA ARG A 533 6.44 -17.85 1.79
C ARG A 533 5.92 -18.52 3.06
N LYS A 534 4.67 -18.23 3.42
CA LYS A 534 3.87 -18.87 4.47
C LYS A 534 2.46 -19.06 3.95
N THR A 535 2.01 -20.30 3.84
CA THR A 535 0.65 -20.61 3.40
C THR A 535 -0.01 -21.58 4.35
N ARG A 536 -1.34 -21.54 4.40
CA ARG A 536 -2.17 -22.55 5.03
C ARG A 536 -2.91 -23.30 3.95
N ASP A 537 -3.07 -24.60 4.14
CA ASP A 537 -3.96 -25.44 3.33
C ASP A 537 -4.75 -26.40 4.24
N ASP A 538 -5.52 -27.31 3.63
CA ASP A 538 -6.34 -28.27 4.36
C ASP A 538 -5.51 -29.25 5.22
N GLY A 539 -4.21 -29.40 4.96
CA GLY A 539 -3.30 -30.32 5.64
C GLY A 539 -2.46 -29.69 6.76
N GLY A 540 -2.32 -28.37 6.79
CA GLY A 540 -1.57 -27.67 7.83
C GLY A 540 -0.94 -26.38 7.35
N LEU A 541 0.32 -26.16 7.73
CA LEU A 541 1.11 -24.99 7.40
C LEU A 541 2.24 -25.35 6.44
N ALA A 542 2.36 -24.58 5.36
CA ALA A 542 3.43 -24.68 4.39
C ALA A 542 4.32 -23.44 4.41
N PHE A 543 5.63 -23.63 4.43
CA PHE A 543 6.62 -22.58 4.44
C PHE A 543 7.63 -22.79 3.33
N VAL A 544 8.11 -21.69 2.76
CA VAL A 544 9.32 -21.71 1.94
C VAL A 544 10.33 -20.79 2.59
N LEU A 545 11.50 -21.31 2.93
CA LEU A 545 12.58 -20.57 3.56
C LEU A 545 13.82 -20.60 2.67
N GLN A 546 14.57 -19.50 2.64
CA GLN A 546 15.85 -19.39 1.95
C GLN A 546 16.94 -19.05 2.98
N PRO A 547 18.09 -19.76 3.03
CA PRO A 547 19.12 -19.49 4.01
C PRO A 547 19.85 -18.20 3.67
N ARG A 548 20.04 -17.33 4.66
CA ARG A 548 20.92 -16.15 4.52
C ARG A 548 22.34 -16.58 4.86
N LYS A 549 23.12 -16.92 3.83
CA LYS A 549 24.52 -17.36 3.94
C LYS A 549 25.55 -16.28 3.64
N GLU A 550 25.13 -15.21 2.99
CA GLU A 550 25.98 -14.05 2.76
C GLU A 550 26.32 -13.41 4.10
N ALA A 551 27.57 -12.94 4.25
CA ALA A 551 27.98 -12.26 5.47
C ALA A 551 27.02 -11.11 5.74
N LEU A 552 26.37 -11.13 6.90
CA LEU A 552 25.76 -9.93 7.46
C LEU A 552 26.90 -8.90 7.52
N VAL A 553 26.95 -7.98 6.56
CA VAL A 553 27.85 -6.83 6.67
C VAL A 553 27.44 -6.17 7.98
N PRO A 554 28.32 -6.10 8.99
CA PRO A 554 27.99 -5.41 10.23
C PRO A 554 27.62 -3.98 9.85
N ALA A 555 26.44 -3.55 10.29
CA ALA A 555 25.99 -2.16 10.19
C ALA A 555 26.94 -1.23 10.96
#